data_AF-A0A1H7RBG7-F1
#
_entry.id   AF-A0A1H7RBG7-F1
#
_cell.length_a   1.000
_cell.length_b   1.000
_cell.length_c   1.000
_cell.angle_alpha   90.00
_cell.angle_beta   90.00
_cell.angle_gamma   90.00
#
_symmetry.space_group_name_H-M   'P 1'
#
loop_
_entity.id
_entity.type
_entity.pdbx_description
1 polymer ?
#
loop_
_entity_poly.entity_id
_entity_poly.type
_entity_poly.pdbx_seq_one_letter_code
_entity_poly.pdbx_strand_id
1 'polypeptide(L)'
;MNVTVYDFTGIYENEGFDFYKKEGARSLFCSLKDISGTNCICDDYAYKEIREKVKALDASSSREPVISFFDNGNYHYMSKLLMDVLCEKSGIEGSNSSPEFDLIFFDHHPDMKWTSYGEVLSCGSWVLNALKDRKELGQVFIIGADPSLCAEVMEENPELFGDDGENASNSRLTSGARVHFLKSVNELPDTVSSMIYLSIDKDVLDEDELATNWDQGNMTISELEKSLIYLKERFGSGILSVDVCGESMSDSADAYSERGIEASNKVNSMIIKIFAE
;
A
#
# COMPACT_ATOMS: atom_id res chain seq x y z
N MET A 1 -3.23 14.18 -11.83
CA MET A 1 -2.96 12.84 -11.28
C MET A 1 -4.12 11.94 -11.67
N ASN A 2 -3.92 10.65 -11.94
CA ASN A 2 -5.04 9.75 -12.19
C ASN A 2 -5.43 9.04 -10.90
N VAL A 3 -6.74 8.96 -10.63
CA VAL A 3 -7.28 8.16 -9.53
C VAL A 3 -7.87 6.90 -10.14
N THR A 4 -7.47 5.72 -9.69
CA THR A 4 -8.05 4.45 -10.12
C THR A 4 -8.61 3.71 -8.91
N VAL A 5 -9.82 3.21 -9.04
CA VAL A 5 -10.50 2.41 -8.01
C VAL A 5 -10.66 0.98 -8.51
N TYR A 6 -10.14 0.03 -7.77
CA TYR A 6 -10.27 -1.41 -8.01
C TYR A 6 -11.23 -2.01 -6.98
N ASP A 7 -12.43 -2.37 -7.43
CA ASP A 7 -13.54 -2.75 -6.56
C ASP A 7 -13.76 -4.27 -6.54
N PHE A 8 -13.49 -4.91 -5.41
CA PHE A 8 -13.62 -6.36 -5.23
C PHE A 8 -14.94 -6.78 -4.59
N THR A 9 -15.55 -5.91 -3.78
CA THR A 9 -16.72 -6.24 -2.95
C THR A 9 -17.95 -5.40 -3.26
N GLY A 10 -17.82 -4.30 -4.01
CA GLY A 10 -18.87 -3.32 -4.22
C GLY A 10 -18.90 -2.20 -3.18
N ILE A 11 -17.96 -2.17 -2.20
CA ILE A 11 -17.94 -1.14 -1.16
C ILE A 11 -17.92 0.26 -1.76
N TYR A 12 -17.17 0.44 -2.86
CA TYR A 12 -17.01 1.71 -3.53
C TYR A 12 -18.24 2.20 -4.30
N GLU A 13 -19.26 1.36 -4.50
CA GLU A 13 -20.56 1.81 -5.04
C GLU A 13 -21.31 2.71 -4.05
N ASN A 14 -20.96 2.64 -2.76
CA ASN A 14 -21.52 3.46 -1.70
C ASN A 14 -20.58 4.61 -1.30
N GLU A 15 -19.36 4.64 -1.82
CA GLU A 15 -18.40 5.73 -1.59
C GLU A 15 -18.50 6.82 -2.64
N GLY A 16 -18.31 8.05 -2.19
CA GLY A 16 -18.47 9.22 -3.03
C GLY A 16 -17.18 9.56 -3.76
N PHE A 17 -16.64 8.73 -4.67
CA PHE A 17 -15.47 9.13 -5.50
C PHE A 17 -15.74 10.28 -6.49
N ASP A 18 -16.94 10.85 -6.44
CA ASP A 18 -17.39 12.01 -7.19
C ASP A 18 -16.62 13.32 -6.90
N PHE A 19 -15.75 13.37 -5.87
CA PHE A 19 -15.02 14.59 -5.50
C PHE A 19 -13.79 14.89 -6.37
N TYR A 20 -13.33 13.96 -7.22
CA TYR A 20 -12.24 14.23 -8.19
C TYR A 20 -12.79 14.50 -9.61
N LYS A 21 -13.45 15.65 -9.76
CA LYS A 21 -13.95 16.19 -11.05
C LYS A 21 -13.16 17.43 -11.48
N LYS A 22 -11.83 17.40 -11.34
CA LYS A 22 -10.96 18.50 -11.83
C LYS A 22 -10.87 18.42 -13.36
N GLU A 23 -10.93 19.57 -14.02
CA GLU A 23 -10.81 19.65 -15.49
C GLU A 23 -9.47 19.05 -15.93
N GLY A 24 -9.51 18.06 -16.83
CA GLY A 24 -8.33 17.33 -17.30
C GLY A 24 -7.92 16.11 -16.45
N ALA A 25 -8.56 15.88 -15.30
CA ALA A 25 -8.27 14.73 -14.46
C ALA A 25 -9.18 13.53 -14.80
N ARG A 26 -8.65 12.30 -14.70
CA ARG A 26 -9.38 11.07 -15.05
C ARG A 26 -9.48 10.15 -13.84
N SER A 27 -10.71 9.94 -13.38
CA SER A 27 -11.04 8.86 -12.44
C SER A 27 -11.41 7.60 -13.24
N LEU A 28 -10.79 6.48 -12.91
CA LEU A 28 -11.06 5.18 -13.48
C LEU A 28 -11.67 4.26 -12.41
N PHE A 29 -12.70 3.51 -12.80
CA PHE A 29 -13.32 2.51 -11.94
C PHE A 29 -13.20 1.14 -12.62
N CYS A 30 -12.67 0.17 -11.89
CA CYS A 30 -12.40 -1.18 -12.34
C CYS A 30 -13.07 -2.18 -11.40
N SER A 31 -14.17 -2.78 -11.84
CA SER A 31 -14.77 -3.86 -11.07
C SER A 31 -14.01 -5.17 -11.26
N LEU A 32 -13.66 -5.79 -10.13
CA LEU A 32 -12.99 -7.07 -9.98
C LEU A 32 -13.89 -8.12 -9.29
N LYS A 33 -15.14 -7.78 -8.98
CA LYS A 33 -16.14 -8.65 -8.31
C LYS A 33 -16.34 -10.02 -8.97
N ASP A 34 -16.16 -10.09 -10.29
CA ASP A 34 -16.35 -11.33 -11.06
C ASP A 34 -15.12 -12.25 -11.07
N ILE A 35 -14.02 -11.86 -10.41
CA ILE A 35 -12.77 -12.63 -10.36
C ILE A 35 -12.73 -13.42 -9.04
N SER A 36 -12.81 -14.74 -9.15
CA SER A 36 -12.60 -15.67 -8.02
C SER A 36 -11.12 -15.80 -7.66
N GLY A 37 -10.83 -16.28 -6.45
CA GLY A 37 -9.45 -16.56 -6.02
C GLY A 37 -8.70 -15.32 -5.54
N THR A 38 -9.44 -14.38 -4.95
CA THR A 38 -8.98 -13.02 -4.58
C THR A 38 -9.06 -12.72 -3.09
N ASN A 39 -9.80 -13.50 -2.29
CA ASN A 39 -10.02 -13.14 -0.89
C ASN A 39 -8.85 -13.61 -0.01
N CYS A 40 -8.07 -12.67 0.54
CA CYS A 40 -6.84 -12.85 1.33
C CYS A 40 -5.66 -13.46 0.56
N ILE A 41 -5.93 -14.36 -0.38
CA ILE A 41 -4.97 -15.00 -1.27
C ILE A 41 -5.32 -14.62 -2.70
N CYS A 42 -4.31 -14.25 -3.47
CA CYS A 42 -4.41 -14.01 -4.90
C CYS A 42 -3.79 -15.21 -5.63
N ASP A 43 -4.64 -16.11 -6.14
CA ASP A 43 -4.15 -17.25 -6.91
C ASP A 43 -3.62 -16.82 -8.29
N ASP A 44 -2.90 -17.72 -8.97
CA ASP A 44 -2.28 -17.44 -10.28
C ASP A 44 -3.31 -17.01 -11.35
N TYR A 45 -4.54 -17.51 -11.27
CA TYR A 45 -5.61 -17.14 -12.18
C TYR A 45 -6.06 -15.70 -11.90
N ALA A 46 -6.39 -15.38 -10.65
CA ALA A 46 -6.80 -14.05 -10.22
C ALA A 46 -5.71 -13.02 -10.53
N TYR A 47 -4.45 -13.30 -10.18
CA TYR A 47 -3.32 -12.42 -10.44
C TYR A 47 -3.22 -12.09 -11.93
N LYS A 48 -3.34 -13.09 -12.81
CA LYS A 48 -3.26 -12.89 -14.26
C LYS A 48 -4.41 -12.01 -14.77
N GLU A 49 -5.65 -12.32 -14.41
CA GLU A 49 -6.84 -11.59 -14.85
C GLU A 49 -6.83 -10.13 -14.37
N ILE A 50 -6.48 -9.91 -13.10
CA ILE A 50 -6.36 -8.57 -12.52
C ILE A 50 -5.25 -7.79 -13.22
N ARG A 51 -4.07 -8.39 -13.40
CA ARG A 51 -2.94 -7.74 -14.05
C ARG A 51 -3.24 -7.34 -15.50
N GLU A 52 -3.99 -8.15 -16.24
CA GLU A 52 -4.46 -7.78 -17.60
C GLU A 52 -5.38 -6.56 -17.57
N LYS A 53 -6.32 -6.49 -16.62
CA LYS A 53 -7.20 -5.32 -16.42
C LYS A 53 -6.42 -4.07 -16.02
N VAL A 54 -5.50 -4.17 -15.07
CA VAL A 54 -4.63 -3.05 -14.64
C VAL A 54 -3.86 -2.52 -15.84
N LYS A 55 -3.19 -3.39 -16.60
CA LYS A 55 -2.44 -2.98 -17.80
C LYS A 55 -3.30 -2.32 -18.86
N ALA A 56 -4.53 -2.77 -19.05
CA ALA A 56 -5.44 -2.19 -20.04
C ALA A 56 -5.86 -0.76 -19.66
N LEU A 57 -6.07 -0.49 -18.37
CA LEU A 57 -6.37 0.86 -17.86
C LEU A 57 -5.15 1.77 -17.97
N ASP A 58 -3.99 1.20 -17.65
CA ASP A 58 -2.72 1.89 -17.59
C ASP A 58 -2.08 2.12 -18.99
N ALA A 59 -2.59 1.46 -20.04
CA ALA A 59 -2.26 1.72 -21.44
C ALA A 59 -2.80 3.07 -21.96
N SER A 60 -3.63 3.75 -21.17
CA SER A 60 -4.08 5.10 -21.49
C SER A 60 -3.13 6.17 -20.93
N SER A 61 -2.62 6.99 -21.85
CA SER A 61 -1.38 7.76 -21.76
C SER A 61 -1.43 8.96 -20.80
N SER A 62 -1.04 8.75 -19.55
CA SER A 62 -0.50 9.85 -18.73
C SER A 62 0.72 9.39 -17.94
N ARG A 63 1.79 10.19 -18.00
CA ARG A 63 3.02 10.04 -17.21
C ARG A 63 2.87 10.52 -15.75
N GLU A 64 1.64 10.71 -15.30
CA GLU A 64 1.40 11.22 -13.96
C GLU A 64 1.31 10.06 -12.97
N PRO A 65 1.80 10.24 -11.74
CA PRO A 65 1.67 9.22 -10.69
C PRO A 65 0.19 8.87 -10.49
N VAL A 66 -0.08 7.62 -10.17
CA VAL A 66 -1.45 7.09 -10.01
C VAL A 66 -1.73 6.96 -8.52
N ILE A 67 -2.89 7.46 -8.08
CA ILE A 67 -3.45 7.10 -6.78
C ILE A 67 -4.39 5.92 -7.03
N SER A 68 -4.09 4.78 -6.44
CA SER A 68 -4.90 3.57 -6.58
C SER A 68 -5.60 3.24 -5.27
N PHE A 69 -6.93 3.14 -5.30
CA PHE A 69 -7.71 2.61 -4.20
C PHE A 69 -8.09 1.17 -4.52
N PHE A 70 -7.91 0.26 -3.58
CA PHE A 70 -8.40 -1.11 -3.69
C PHE A 70 -8.92 -1.59 -2.35
N ASP A 71 -10.22 -1.82 -2.32
CA ASP A 71 -11.08 -2.40 -1.28
C ASP A 71 -10.48 -2.56 0.15
N ASN A 72 -10.88 -3.59 0.87
CA ASN A 72 -10.44 -3.87 2.22
C ASN A 72 -9.08 -4.60 2.27
N GLY A 73 -8.50 -4.78 3.47
CA GLY A 73 -7.14 -5.31 3.63
C GLY A 73 -6.96 -6.76 3.13
N ASN A 74 -8.06 -7.51 2.88
CA ASN A 74 -7.95 -8.83 2.25
C ASN A 74 -7.29 -8.79 0.86
N TYR A 75 -7.26 -7.61 0.24
CA TYR A 75 -6.75 -7.40 -1.11
C TYR A 75 -5.40 -6.67 -1.13
N HIS A 76 -4.70 -6.53 0.00
CA HIS A 76 -3.45 -5.77 0.10
C HIS A 76 -2.32 -6.29 -0.80
N TYR A 77 -2.41 -7.55 -1.24
CA TYR A 77 -1.55 -8.08 -2.31
C TYR A 77 -1.58 -7.26 -3.62
N MET A 78 -2.60 -6.42 -3.82
CA MET A 78 -2.68 -5.48 -4.93
C MET A 78 -1.49 -4.53 -4.98
N SER A 79 -0.90 -4.14 -3.85
CA SER A 79 0.32 -3.32 -3.83
C SER A 79 1.46 -3.99 -4.59
N LYS A 80 1.67 -5.29 -4.38
CA LYS A 80 2.66 -6.07 -5.15
C LYS A 80 2.29 -6.12 -6.63
N LEU A 81 1.02 -6.35 -6.98
CA LEU A 81 0.58 -6.43 -8.37
C LEU A 81 0.73 -5.09 -9.11
N LEU A 82 0.38 -3.98 -8.48
CA LEU A 82 0.53 -2.63 -9.02
C LEU A 82 2.02 -2.27 -9.17
N MET A 83 2.84 -2.60 -8.17
CA MET A 83 4.30 -2.48 -8.23
C MET A 83 4.89 -3.28 -9.40
N ASP A 84 4.40 -4.50 -9.64
CA ASP A 84 4.82 -5.33 -10.78
C ASP A 84 4.55 -4.63 -12.12
N VAL A 85 3.34 -4.07 -12.28
CA VAL A 85 2.95 -3.35 -13.51
C VAL A 85 3.79 -2.07 -13.69
N LEU A 86 4.02 -1.32 -12.62
CA LEU A 86 4.85 -0.11 -12.61
C LEU A 86 6.29 -0.42 -13.08
N CYS A 87 6.90 -1.47 -12.53
CA CYS A 87 8.27 -1.87 -12.88
C CYS A 87 8.39 -2.33 -14.34
N GLU A 88 7.41 -3.08 -14.84
CA GLU A 88 7.40 -3.56 -16.23
C GLU A 88 7.27 -2.43 -17.24
N LYS A 89 6.46 -1.41 -16.95
CA LYS A 89 6.32 -0.23 -17.81
C LYS A 89 7.60 0.57 -17.93
N SER A 90 8.27 0.77 -16.80
CA SER A 90 9.53 1.50 -16.73
C SER A 90 10.65 0.82 -17.54
N GLY A 91 10.59 -0.51 -17.69
CA GLY A 91 11.53 -1.29 -18.51
C GLY A 91 11.22 -1.33 -20.02
N ILE A 92 10.06 -0.83 -20.47
CA ILE A 92 9.68 -0.79 -21.90
C ILE A 92 10.19 0.49 -22.59
N GLU A 93 10.46 1.57 -21.86
CA GLU A 93 10.94 2.85 -22.40
C GLU A 93 12.48 2.91 -22.57
N GLY A 94 13.08 2.02 -23.36
CA GLY A 94 14.43 2.20 -23.94
C GLY A 94 15.64 2.38 -22.98
N SER A 95 15.40 2.36 -21.67
CA SER A 95 16.38 2.33 -20.58
C SER A 95 16.56 0.87 -20.17
N ASN A 96 17.80 0.39 -20.09
CA ASN A 96 18.11 -1.00 -19.71
C ASN A 96 17.87 -1.31 -18.21
N SER A 97 17.22 -0.44 -17.45
CA SER A 97 16.87 -0.66 -16.05
C SER A 97 15.74 0.28 -15.60
N SER A 98 14.74 -0.27 -14.92
CA SER A 98 13.76 0.49 -14.13
C SER A 98 14.45 1.22 -12.97
N PRO A 99 13.97 2.40 -12.52
CA PRO A 99 14.61 3.12 -11.42
C PRO A 99 14.50 2.30 -10.13
N GLU A 100 15.58 2.24 -9.35
CA GLU A 100 15.54 1.71 -7.98
C GLU A 100 14.67 2.63 -7.11
N PHE A 101 13.86 2.03 -6.24
CA PHE A 101 12.94 2.75 -5.35
C PHE A 101 12.85 2.06 -3.99
N ASP A 102 12.47 2.83 -2.98
CA ASP A 102 12.13 2.29 -1.67
C ASP A 102 10.61 2.26 -1.48
N LEU A 103 10.14 1.33 -0.66
CA LEU A 103 8.75 1.26 -0.20
C LEU A 103 8.64 1.95 1.15
N ILE A 104 7.73 2.90 1.26
CA ILE A 104 7.23 3.39 2.55
C ILE A 104 5.79 2.93 2.64
N PHE A 105 5.43 2.21 3.70
CA PHE A 105 4.03 1.82 3.88
C PHE A 105 3.53 1.96 5.31
N PHE A 106 2.27 2.39 5.42
CA PHE A 106 1.54 2.55 6.67
C PHE A 106 0.57 1.39 6.82
N ASP A 107 0.64 0.70 7.95
CA ASP A 107 -0.13 -0.52 8.19
C ASP A 107 -0.02 -0.91 9.67
N HIS A 108 -1.06 -1.53 10.22
CA HIS A 108 -0.98 -2.21 11.51
C HIS A 108 -0.21 -3.54 11.41
N HIS A 109 -0.26 -4.18 10.25
CA HIS A 109 0.35 -5.46 9.92
C HIS A 109 1.67 -5.27 9.14
N PRO A 110 2.72 -6.04 9.46
CA PRO A 110 3.94 -6.01 8.65
C PRO A 110 3.80 -6.61 7.24
N ASP A 111 2.76 -7.41 6.98
CA ASP A 111 2.54 -8.14 5.72
C ASP A 111 3.76 -8.93 5.19
N MET A 112 4.48 -9.49 6.15
CA MET A 112 5.72 -10.23 5.95
C MET A 112 5.67 -11.66 6.50
N LYS A 113 4.55 -12.35 6.30
CA LYS A 113 4.38 -13.75 6.69
C LYS A 113 3.97 -14.62 5.52
N TRP A 114 4.75 -15.68 5.28
CA TRP A 114 4.36 -16.67 4.28
C TRP A 114 3.10 -17.42 4.69
N THR A 115 2.29 -17.77 3.69
CA THR A 115 1.13 -18.63 3.93
C THR A 115 1.58 -20.04 4.33
N SER A 116 0.69 -20.79 5.00
CA SER A 116 0.92 -22.21 5.27
C SER A 116 1.00 -23.08 4.00
N TYR A 117 0.58 -22.55 2.85
CA TYR A 117 0.68 -23.17 1.54
C TYR A 117 1.98 -22.81 0.80
N GLY A 118 2.90 -22.11 1.47
CA GLY A 118 4.17 -21.66 0.92
C GLY A 118 4.11 -20.22 0.42
N GLU A 119 4.91 -19.93 -0.61
CA GLU A 119 5.15 -18.58 -1.13
C GLU A 119 4.03 -18.08 -2.07
N VAL A 120 2.78 -18.36 -1.71
CA VAL A 120 1.61 -17.88 -2.44
C VAL A 120 1.40 -16.41 -2.10
N LEU A 121 1.05 -15.60 -3.11
CA LEU A 121 0.72 -14.20 -2.92
C LEU A 121 -0.56 -14.05 -2.08
N SER A 122 -0.47 -13.31 -0.99
CA SER A 122 -1.57 -13.04 -0.06
C SER A 122 -1.46 -11.64 0.51
N CYS A 123 -2.51 -11.15 1.19
CA CYS A 123 -2.42 -9.91 1.97
C CYS A 123 -1.25 -10.02 2.97
N GLY A 124 -1.21 -11.04 3.82
CA GLY A 124 -0.12 -11.16 4.80
C GLY A 124 1.30 -11.43 4.26
N SER A 125 1.51 -11.67 2.96
CA SER A 125 2.81 -12.06 2.39
C SER A 125 3.37 -11.11 1.33
N TRP A 126 2.60 -10.11 0.89
CA TRP A 126 2.90 -9.38 -0.34
C TRP A 126 4.24 -8.64 -0.28
N VAL A 127 4.67 -8.19 0.91
CA VAL A 127 5.96 -7.52 1.12
C VAL A 127 7.11 -8.49 0.90
N LEU A 128 7.02 -9.72 1.43
CA LEU A 128 8.03 -10.76 1.18
C LEU A 128 8.06 -11.17 -0.30
N ASN A 129 6.89 -11.32 -0.93
CA ASN A 129 6.81 -11.55 -2.38
C ASN A 129 7.51 -10.42 -3.16
N ALA A 130 7.28 -9.15 -2.79
CA ALA A 130 7.91 -8.00 -3.45
C ALA A 130 9.43 -7.97 -3.23
N LEU A 131 9.91 -8.12 -1.98
CA LEU A 131 11.33 -8.15 -1.62
C LEU A 131 12.10 -9.26 -2.35
N LYS A 132 11.44 -10.39 -2.61
CA LYS A 132 11.99 -11.55 -3.34
C LYS A 132 12.00 -11.34 -4.86
N ASP A 133 10.90 -10.86 -5.42
CA ASP A 133 10.69 -10.81 -6.87
C ASP A 133 11.25 -9.53 -7.52
N ARG A 134 11.33 -8.42 -6.78
CA ARG A 134 11.69 -7.10 -7.31
C ARG A 134 13.06 -6.67 -6.85
N LYS A 135 13.99 -6.63 -7.81
CA LYS A 135 15.38 -6.19 -7.58
C LYS A 135 15.49 -4.67 -7.49
N GLU A 136 14.51 -3.99 -8.08
CA GLU A 136 14.35 -2.54 -8.07
C GLU A 136 13.93 -2.01 -6.69
N LEU A 137 13.27 -2.85 -5.88
CA LEU A 137 12.90 -2.50 -4.51
C LEU A 137 14.15 -2.56 -3.63
N GLY A 138 14.61 -1.41 -3.13
CA GLY A 138 15.78 -1.32 -2.26
C GLY A 138 15.43 -1.72 -0.83
N GLN A 139 14.85 -0.77 -0.10
CA GLN A 139 14.46 -0.87 1.30
C GLN A 139 12.94 -0.73 1.48
N VAL A 140 12.45 -1.28 2.57
CA VAL A 140 11.05 -1.22 3.02
C VAL A 140 11.01 -0.55 4.40
N PHE A 141 10.22 0.50 4.52
CA PHE A 141 9.99 1.24 5.75
C PHE A 141 8.52 1.09 6.16
N ILE A 142 8.29 0.45 7.29
CA ILE A 142 6.95 0.11 7.81
C ILE A 142 6.64 1.04 8.97
N ILE A 143 5.50 1.72 8.92
CA ILE A 143 5.10 2.72 9.91
C ILE A 143 3.75 2.35 10.52
N GLY A 144 3.72 2.20 11.85
CA GLY A 144 2.49 1.93 12.60
C GLY A 144 2.23 0.45 12.92
N ALA A 145 3.11 -0.45 12.47
CA ALA A 145 2.93 -1.88 12.67
C ALA A 145 3.01 -2.30 14.16
N ASP A 146 2.22 -3.30 14.53
CA ASP A 146 2.18 -3.82 15.89
C ASP A 146 3.55 -4.36 16.33
N PRO A 147 4.08 -3.95 17.50
CA PRO A 147 5.40 -4.38 17.96
C PRO A 147 5.55 -5.89 18.15
N SER A 148 4.47 -6.61 18.49
CA SER A 148 4.53 -8.07 18.64
C SER A 148 4.60 -8.76 17.29
N LEU A 149 3.80 -8.31 16.31
CA LEU A 149 3.90 -8.80 14.92
C LEU A 149 5.28 -8.49 14.31
N CYS A 150 5.84 -7.31 14.60
CA CYS A 150 7.20 -6.95 14.17
C CYS A 150 8.25 -7.92 14.72
N ALA A 151 8.16 -8.26 16.01
CA ALA A 151 9.11 -9.18 16.66
C ALA A 151 9.04 -10.58 16.04
N GLU A 152 7.84 -11.08 15.74
CA GLU A 152 7.65 -12.37 15.07
C GLU A 152 8.28 -12.36 13.67
N VAL A 153 8.05 -11.30 12.88
CA VAL A 153 8.63 -11.17 11.54
C VAL A 153 10.16 -11.10 11.57
N MET A 154 10.74 -10.42 12.57
CA MET A 154 12.20 -10.38 12.77
C MET A 154 12.77 -11.75 13.12
N GLU A 155 12.07 -12.53 13.97
CA GLU A 155 12.49 -13.89 14.32
C GLU A 155 12.41 -14.83 13.11
N GLU A 156 11.39 -14.69 12.27
CA GLU A 156 11.17 -15.54 11.09
C GLU A 156 12.08 -15.16 9.90
N ASN A 157 12.47 -13.90 9.76
CA ASN A 157 13.24 -13.39 8.61
C ASN A 157 14.45 -12.53 9.03
N PRO A 158 15.35 -13.02 9.91
CA PRO A 158 16.40 -12.23 10.52
C PRO A 158 17.39 -11.61 9.52
N GLU A 159 17.58 -12.25 8.35
CA GLU A 159 18.46 -11.76 7.29
C GLU A 159 18.03 -10.43 6.67
N LEU A 160 16.75 -10.05 6.81
CA LEU A 160 16.22 -8.79 6.29
C LEU A 160 16.54 -7.58 7.18
N PHE A 161 16.98 -7.82 8.42
CA PHE A 161 17.19 -6.80 9.46
C PHE A 161 18.68 -6.56 9.78
N GLY A 162 19.59 -7.18 9.04
CA GLY A 162 21.04 -7.02 9.19
C GLY A 162 21.63 -7.76 10.41
N ASP A 163 22.94 -7.59 10.64
CA ASP A 163 23.73 -8.41 11.57
C ASP A 163 23.36 -8.25 13.07
N ASP A 164 22.60 -7.23 13.46
CA ASP A 164 22.24 -6.92 14.86
C ASP A 164 20.81 -7.33 15.24
N GLY A 165 20.26 -8.39 14.62
CA GLY A 165 18.87 -8.87 14.82
C GLY A 165 18.44 -9.11 16.29
N GLU A 166 19.37 -9.23 17.24
CA GLU A 166 19.07 -9.33 18.68
C GLU A 166 18.83 -7.99 19.40
N ASN A 167 19.19 -6.83 18.83
CA ASN A 167 19.04 -5.50 19.45
C ASN A 167 18.18 -4.52 18.61
N ALA A 168 17.52 -5.00 17.56
CA ALA A 168 16.74 -4.21 16.60
C ALA A 168 15.48 -3.51 17.19
N SER A 169 15.15 -3.74 18.47
CA SER A 169 14.07 -3.03 19.18
C SER A 169 14.33 -1.52 19.33
N ASN A 170 15.54 -1.03 19.04
CA ASN A 170 15.88 0.38 18.99
C ASN A 170 16.52 0.78 17.65
N SER A 171 15.67 0.98 16.62
CA SER A 171 15.78 2.04 15.61
C SER A 171 17.21 2.52 15.31
N ARG A 172 18.05 1.62 14.79
CA ARG A 172 19.30 2.01 14.14
C ARG A 172 19.41 1.22 12.86
N LEU A 173 19.57 1.97 11.78
CA LEU A 173 19.79 1.47 10.43
C LEU A 173 21.07 0.65 10.45
N THR A 174 20.91 -0.66 10.57
CA THR A 174 22.02 -1.60 10.53
C THR A 174 22.49 -1.68 9.08
N SER A 175 23.82 -1.78 8.90
CA SER A 175 24.37 -1.97 7.56
C SER A 175 23.84 -3.27 6.96
N GLY A 176 23.18 -3.19 5.80
CA GLY A 176 22.65 -4.36 5.09
C GLY A 176 21.19 -4.71 5.40
N ALA A 177 20.51 -4.01 6.34
CA ALA A 177 19.08 -4.17 6.52
C ALA A 177 18.30 -3.68 5.29
N ARG A 178 17.31 -4.48 4.88
CA ARG A 178 16.35 -4.11 3.83
C ARG A 178 15.00 -3.71 4.41
N VAL A 179 14.69 -4.08 5.65
CA VAL A 179 13.39 -3.79 6.27
C VAL A 179 13.60 -3.03 7.57
N HIS A 180 12.82 -1.97 7.76
CA HIS A 180 12.90 -1.06 8.88
C HIS A 180 11.51 -0.78 9.44
N PHE A 181 11.28 -1.12 10.70
CA PHE A 181 10.07 -0.72 11.43
C PHE A 181 10.31 0.62 12.11
N LEU A 182 9.46 1.59 11.82
CA LEU A 182 9.56 2.96 12.32
C LEU A 182 8.30 3.34 13.08
N LYS A 183 8.44 4.18 14.11
CA LYS A 183 7.27 4.71 14.83
C LYS A 183 6.66 5.91 14.14
N SER A 184 7.44 6.64 13.34
CA SER A 184 6.96 7.81 12.60
C SER A 184 7.85 8.11 11.40
N VAL A 185 7.32 8.88 10.45
CA VAL A 185 8.07 9.36 9.28
C VAL A 185 9.31 10.20 9.63
N ASN A 186 9.40 10.74 10.85
CA ASN A 186 10.55 11.52 11.30
C ASN A 186 11.80 10.66 11.53
N GLU A 187 11.64 9.33 11.65
CA GLU A 187 12.74 8.38 11.78
C GLU A 187 13.31 7.92 10.43
N LEU A 188 12.70 8.34 9.30
CA LEU A 188 13.17 8.00 7.96
C LEU A 188 14.58 8.57 7.72
N PRO A 189 15.57 7.73 7.37
CA PRO A 189 16.96 8.16 7.24
C PRO A 189 17.22 8.99 5.99
N ASP A 190 18.35 9.70 5.95
CA ASP A 190 18.81 10.38 4.73
C ASP A 190 19.20 9.40 3.60
N THR A 191 19.32 8.10 3.91
CA THR A 191 19.61 7.03 2.94
C THR A 191 18.39 6.52 2.18
N VAL A 192 17.17 6.97 2.52
CA VAL A 192 15.97 6.63 1.73
C VAL A 192 16.15 7.12 0.30
N SER A 193 15.81 6.27 -0.67
CA SER A 193 15.82 6.62 -2.10
C SER A 193 15.00 7.88 -2.38
N SER A 194 15.44 8.66 -3.36
CA SER A 194 14.63 9.78 -3.87
C SER A 194 13.36 9.32 -4.59
N MET A 195 13.26 8.02 -4.95
CA MET A 195 12.10 7.43 -5.60
C MET A 195 11.36 6.51 -4.62
N ILE A 196 10.07 6.77 -4.41
CA ILE A 196 9.26 6.10 -3.39
C ILE A 196 8.02 5.47 -4.01
N TYR A 197 7.77 4.21 -3.67
CA TYR A 197 6.44 3.62 -3.73
C TYR A 197 5.77 3.79 -2.37
N LEU A 198 4.58 4.39 -2.32
CA LEU A 198 3.84 4.61 -1.08
C LEU A 198 2.60 3.70 -1.05
N SER A 199 2.45 2.90 0.00
CA SER A 199 1.25 2.10 0.28
C SER A 199 0.64 2.49 1.62
N ILE A 200 -0.69 2.52 1.71
CA ILE A 200 -1.42 2.93 2.91
C ILE A 200 -2.54 1.93 3.14
N ASP A 201 -2.37 0.99 4.08
CA ASP A 201 -3.52 0.34 4.70
C ASP A 201 -4.08 1.26 5.79
N LYS A 202 -5.38 1.49 5.73
CA LYS A 202 -6.08 2.33 6.69
C LYS A 202 -6.29 1.63 8.04
N ASP A 203 -6.05 0.32 8.16
CA ASP A 203 -6.07 -0.37 9.45
C ASP A 203 -4.98 0.13 10.41
N VAL A 204 -3.98 0.89 9.93
CA VAL A 204 -3.03 1.61 10.79
C VAL A 204 -3.74 2.61 11.73
N LEU A 205 -4.93 3.07 11.35
CA LEU A 205 -5.72 4.06 12.08
C LEU A 205 -6.38 3.46 13.32
N ASP A 206 -6.64 4.31 14.30
CA ASP A 206 -7.37 3.93 15.51
C ASP A 206 -8.83 3.53 15.21
N GLU A 207 -9.35 2.55 15.94
CA GLU A 207 -10.73 2.07 15.78
C GLU A 207 -11.81 3.10 16.11
N ASP A 208 -11.50 4.13 16.87
CA ASP A 208 -12.41 5.24 17.10
C ASP A 208 -12.49 6.22 15.91
N GLU A 209 -11.50 6.20 15.00
CA GLU A 209 -11.42 7.09 13.83
C GLU A 209 -12.02 6.46 12.57
N LEU A 210 -11.76 5.17 12.36
CA LEU A 210 -12.20 4.41 11.18
C LEU A 210 -12.45 2.95 11.55
N ALA A 211 -13.40 2.32 10.87
CA ALA A 211 -13.63 0.88 10.92
C ALA A 211 -13.15 0.22 9.63
N THR A 212 -12.13 -0.63 9.72
CA THR A 212 -11.70 -1.54 8.64
C THR A 212 -12.25 -2.96 8.87
N ASN A 213 -11.73 -3.95 8.12
CA ASN A 213 -12.06 -5.37 8.27
C ASN A 213 -11.00 -6.20 9.01
N TRP A 214 -9.91 -5.59 9.43
CA TRP A 214 -8.79 -6.21 10.16
C TRP A 214 -8.63 -5.58 11.55
N ASP A 215 -7.80 -6.17 12.41
CA ASP A 215 -7.37 -5.50 13.63
C ASP A 215 -6.60 -4.22 13.32
N GLN A 216 -6.73 -3.23 14.19
CA GLN A 216 -6.35 -1.86 13.89
C GLN A 216 -5.29 -1.33 14.84
N GLY A 217 -4.54 -0.36 14.32
CA GLY A 217 -3.54 0.40 15.06
C GLY A 217 -4.16 1.47 15.95
N ASN A 218 -3.38 2.52 16.19
CA ASN A 218 -3.74 3.62 17.08
C ASN A 218 -3.41 4.99 16.48
N MET A 219 -3.14 5.03 15.17
CA MET A 219 -2.82 6.29 14.50
C MET A 219 -4.09 7.12 14.33
N THR A 220 -4.05 8.38 14.72
CA THR A 220 -5.17 9.29 14.40
C THR A 220 -5.14 9.69 12.93
N ILE A 221 -6.30 10.07 12.37
CA ILE A 221 -6.36 10.59 10.99
C ILE A 221 -5.45 11.83 10.84
N SER A 222 -5.33 12.65 11.89
CA SER A 222 -4.45 13.82 11.89
C SER A 222 -2.96 13.46 11.84
N GLU A 223 -2.54 12.38 12.48
CA GLU A 223 -1.15 11.90 12.42
C GLU A 223 -0.82 11.33 11.06
N LEU A 224 -1.75 10.57 10.46
CA LEU A 224 -1.61 10.09 9.09
C LEU A 224 -1.51 11.28 8.12
N GLU A 225 -2.43 12.25 8.18
CA GLU A 225 -2.42 13.45 7.33
C GLU A 225 -1.08 14.20 7.41
N LYS A 226 -0.59 14.48 8.62
CA LYS A 226 0.72 15.15 8.81
C LYS A 226 1.87 14.34 8.24
N SER A 227 1.84 13.02 8.40
CA SER A 227 2.86 12.12 7.88
C SER A 227 2.87 12.13 6.36
N LEU A 228 1.70 12.08 5.72
CA LEU A 228 1.58 12.13 4.26
C LEU A 228 2.00 13.49 3.67
N ILE A 229 1.67 14.61 4.35
CA ILE A 229 2.16 15.95 3.97
C ILE A 229 3.68 15.98 4.03
N TYR A 230 4.30 15.49 5.12
CA TYR A 230 5.75 15.41 5.24
C TYR A 230 6.39 14.61 4.10
N LEU A 231 5.82 13.45 3.75
CA LEU A 231 6.32 12.64 2.64
C LEU A 231 6.19 13.35 1.29
N LYS A 232 5.05 14.02 1.02
CA LYS A 232 4.84 14.83 -0.18
C LYS A 232 5.85 15.97 -0.28
N GLU A 233 6.13 16.67 0.82
CA GLU A 233 7.12 17.76 0.86
C GLU A 233 8.55 17.24 0.66
N ARG A 234 8.87 16.10 1.27
CA ARG A 234 10.21 15.50 1.22
C ARG A 234 10.55 14.90 -0.14
N PHE A 235 9.62 14.17 -0.75
CA PHE A 235 9.89 13.39 -1.96
C PHE A 235 9.27 13.99 -3.22
N GLY A 236 8.19 14.79 -3.11
CA GLY A 236 7.60 15.52 -4.23
C GLY A 236 7.30 14.64 -5.45
N SER A 237 7.91 14.96 -6.58
CA SER A 237 7.77 14.19 -7.83
C SER A 237 8.49 12.83 -7.82
N GLY A 238 9.24 12.52 -6.77
CA GLY A 238 9.86 11.21 -6.53
C GLY A 238 8.87 10.14 -6.04
N ILE A 239 7.64 10.52 -5.67
CA ILE A 239 6.59 9.55 -5.33
C ILE A 239 6.06 8.96 -6.64
N LEU A 240 6.42 7.70 -6.88
CA LEU A 240 6.11 6.97 -8.13
C LEU A 240 4.63 6.56 -8.20
N SER A 241 4.10 6.12 -7.06
CA SER A 241 2.73 5.63 -6.93
C SER A 241 2.28 5.79 -5.48
N VAL A 242 0.97 6.00 -5.30
CA VAL A 242 0.31 5.93 -3.99
C VAL A 242 -0.80 4.90 -4.12
N ASP A 243 -0.82 3.91 -3.25
CA ASP A 243 -1.96 3.01 -3.15
C ASP A 243 -2.56 2.97 -1.74
N VAL A 244 -3.84 2.63 -1.68
CA VAL A 244 -4.67 2.73 -0.48
C VAL A 244 -5.66 1.56 -0.40
N CYS A 245 -5.71 0.89 0.75
CA CYS A 245 -6.71 -0.11 1.12
C CYS A 245 -7.21 0.09 2.56
N GLY A 246 -7.93 -0.89 3.09
CA GLY A 246 -8.49 -0.84 4.44
C GLY A 246 -9.91 -0.27 4.48
N GLU A 247 -10.74 -0.56 3.47
CA GLU A 247 -12.18 -0.33 3.58
C GLU A 247 -12.85 -1.27 4.60
N SER A 248 -14.05 -0.88 5.09
CA SER A 248 -14.91 -1.79 5.84
C SER A 248 -15.45 -2.90 4.92
N MET A 249 -15.86 -4.03 5.51
CA MET A 249 -16.65 -5.03 4.79
C MET A 249 -17.99 -4.44 4.34
N SER A 250 -18.34 -4.57 3.05
CA SER A 250 -19.54 -3.94 2.45
C SER A 250 -20.88 -4.37 3.06
N ASP A 251 -20.91 -5.52 3.72
CA ASP A 251 -22.07 -6.09 4.40
C ASP A 251 -22.02 -5.96 5.94
N SER A 252 -21.02 -5.28 6.50
CA SER A 252 -20.93 -5.06 7.95
C SER A 252 -21.81 -3.90 8.41
N ALA A 253 -22.27 -3.96 9.66
CA ALA A 253 -22.96 -2.83 10.29
C ALA A 253 -22.04 -1.61 10.46
N ASP A 254 -20.75 -1.85 10.70
CA ASP A 254 -19.75 -0.80 10.89
C ASP A 254 -19.55 0.04 9.61
N ALA A 255 -19.68 -0.56 8.42
CA ALA A 255 -19.61 0.16 7.15
C ALA A 255 -20.62 1.32 7.04
N TYR A 256 -21.79 1.18 7.69
CA TYR A 256 -22.85 2.20 7.69
C TYR A 256 -22.88 3.03 8.97
N SER A 257 -21.85 2.92 9.82
CA SER A 257 -21.64 3.78 10.98
C SER A 257 -20.90 5.07 10.59
N GLU A 258 -20.77 6.01 11.53
CA GLU A 258 -19.97 7.23 11.33
C GLU A 258 -18.47 6.94 11.07
N ARG A 259 -17.99 5.77 11.50
CA ARG A 259 -16.62 5.27 11.33
C ARG A 259 -16.44 4.42 10.07
N GLY A 260 -17.51 4.12 9.34
CA GLY A 260 -17.46 3.31 8.12
C GLY A 260 -17.22 4.17 6.87
N ILE A 261 -18.10 4.03 5.89
CA ILE A 261 -18.04 4.70 4.58
C ILE A 261 -17.85 6.22 4.70
N GLU A 262 -18.50 6.89 5.65
CA GLU A 262 -18.37 8.35 5.79
C GLU A 262 -16.95 8.76 6.24
N ALA A 263 -16.40 8.12 7.27
CA ALA A 263 -15.04 8.35 7.71
C ALA A 263 -14.02 7.95 6.63
N SER A 264 -14.24 6.81 5.97
CA SER A 264 -13.39 6.37 4.87
C SER A 264 -13.33 7.39 3.74
N ASN A 265 -14.47 7.94 3.31
CA ASN A 265 -14.51 9.01 2.32
C ASN A 265 -13.71 10.26 2.73
N LYS A 266 -13.68 10.60 4.04
CA LYS A 266 -12.88 11.72 4.55
C LYS A 266 -11.39 11.43 4.40
N VAL A 267 -10.95 10.21 4.74
CA VAL A 267 -9.56 9.77 4.58
C VAL A 267 -9.16 9.71 3.11
N ASN A 268 -9.96 9.05 2.26
CA ASN A 268 -9.73 8.95 0.81
C ASN A 268 -9.65 10.35 0.16
N SER A 269 -10.52 11.28 0.57
CA SER A 269 -10.49 12.69 0.14
C SER A 269 -9.23 13.44 0.59
N MET A 270 -8.78 13.21 1.83
CA MET A 270 -7.56 13.81 2.37
C MET A 270 -6.34 13.35 1.58
N ILE A 271 -6.19 12.05 1.33
CA ILE A 271 -5.08 11.47 0.55
C ILE A 271 -5.06 12.06 -0.87
N ILE A 272 -6.22 12.13 -1.54
CA ILE A 272 -6.30 12.72 -2.88
C ILE A 272 -5.89 14.18 -2.87
N LYS A 273 -6.31 15.00 -1.89
CA LYS A 273 -5.90 16.41 -1.82
C LYS A 273 -4.40 16.58 -1.65
N ILE A 274 -3.75 15.75 -0.84
CA ILE A 274 -2.30 15.83 -0.60
C ILE A 274 -1.51 15.51 -1.87
N PHE A 275 -1.89 14.45 -2.58
CA PHE A 275 -1.06 13.94 -3.67
C PHE A 275 -1.45 14.48 -5.03
N ALA A 276 -2.74 14.79 -5.28
CA ALA A 276 -3.25 15.22 -6.57
C ALA A 276 -3.25 16.75 -6.81
N GLU A 277 -2.91 17.53 -5.79
CA GLU A 277 -2.57 18.97 -5.89
C GLU A 277 -1.05 19.19 -6.11
#